data_AF-A0A957VA89-F1
#
_entry.id   AF-A0A957VA89-F1
#
_cell.length_a   1.000
_cell.length_b   1.000
_cell.length_c   1.000
_cell.angle_alpha   90.00
_cell.angle_beta   90.00
_cell.angle_gamma   90.00
#
_symmetry.space_group_name_H-M   'P 1'
#
loop_
_entity.id
_entity.type
_entity.pdbx_description
1 polymer ?
#
loop_
_entity_poly.entity_id
_entity_poly.type
_entity_poly.pdbx_seq_one_letter_code
_entity_poly.pdbx_strand_id
1 'polypeptide(L)'
;DGESALIHSAAGDFRNFPVESMESKCPLLIRRYALGPDSGGPGRQRGGLNIVREYEVTADYVDVSLWFDRTHTPAWGLFGGQAGAIPQVVLDPDGPQERHLLKINHLPLAAGTIFRVQTGGGGGYGPPHERPLANIQQDLLDGYISRVAAEKQYGVCLKKETLEIDLEATRSQPGQADRL
;
A
#
# COMPACT_ATOMS: atom_id res chain seq x y z
N ASP A 1 -9.38 12.34 -2.70
CA ASP A 1 -8.73 11.03 -2.87
C ASP A 1 -9.50 9.97 -2.10
N GLY A 2 -9.24 8.70 -2.37
CA GLY A 2 -9.82 7.61 -1.60
C GLY A 2 -9.20 7.57 -0.19
N GLU A 3 -10.03 7.29 0.80
CA GLU A 3 -9.59 7.16 2.19
C GLU A 3 -8.63 5.99 2.36
N SER A 4 -7.53 6.21 3.06
CA SER A 4 -6.49 5.20 3.31
C SER A 4 -6.77 4.47 4.61
N ALA A 5 -6.46 3.17 4.67
CA ALA A 5 -6.67 2.35 5.87
C ALA A 5 -8.10 2.43 6.46
N LEU A 6 -9.11 2.63 5.61
CA LEU A 6 -10.51 2.66 6.04
C LEU A 6 -10.97 1.25 6.47
N ILE A 7 -12.01 1.20 7.31
CA ILE A 7 -12.74 0.00 7.71
C ILE A 7 -13.14 -0.86 6.50
N HIS A 8 -13.28 -2.16 6.73
CA HIS A 8 -13.63 -3.13 5.70
C HIS A 8 -14.86 -2.69 4.91
N SER A 9 -14.72 -2.50 3.60
CA SER A 9 -15.75 -1.90 2.74
C SER A 9 -17.06 -2.69 2.70
N ALA A 10 -17.01 -4.01 2.93
CA ALA A 10 -18.20 -4.88 2.96
C ALA A 10 -18.69 -5.18 4.38
N ALA A 11 -18.01 -4.69 5.41
CA ALA A 11 -18.30 -4.99 6.82
C ALA A 11 -17.85 -3.82 7.69
N GLY A 12 -18.56 -2.69 7.54
CA GLY A 12 -18.15 -1.39 8.08
C GLY A 12 -18.22 -1.27 9.61
N ASP A 13 -18.72 -2.30 10.29
CA ASP A 13 -18.74 -2.44 11.74
C ASP A 13 -17.43 -2.99 12.31
N PHE A 14 -16.57 -3.58 11.48
CA PHE A 14 -15.26 -4.09 11.90
C PHE A 14 -14.26 -2.95 12.08
N ARG A 15 -14.17 -2.49 13.32
CA ARG A 15 -13.17 -1.51 13.75
C ARG A 15 -11.79 -2.13 13.77
N ASN A 16 -10.79 -1.26 13.67
CA ASN A 16 -9.42 -1.65 13.90
C ASN A 16 -9.21 -2.18 15.33
N PHE A 17 -8.43 -3.24 15.46
CA PHE A 17 -8.08 -3.83 16.75
C PHE A 17 -6.79 -3.17 17.28
N PRO A 18 -6.78 -2.60 18.50
CA PRO A 18 -5.59 -1.97 19.07
C PRO A 18 -4.41 -2.95 19.15
N VAL A 19 -3.20 -2.44 18.93
CA VAL A 19 -1.96 -3.23 18.94
C VAL A 19 -1.80 -3.93 20.28
N GLU A 20 -1.93 -3.20 21.38
CA GLU A 20 -1.74 -3.72 22.74
C GLU A 20 -2.74 -4.83 23.06
N SER A 21 -3.98 -4.70 22.57
CA SER A 21 -5.01 -5.73 22.76
C SER A 21 -4.70 -6.99 21.98
N MET A 22 -4.06 -6.88 20.82
CA MET A 22 -3.68 -8.04 20.01
C MET A 22 -2.51 -8.79 20.63
N GLU A 23 -1.46 -8.07 21.01
CA GLU A 23 -0.26 -8.64 21.65
C GLU A 23 -0.57 -9.24 23.02
N SER A 24 -1.55 -8.71 23.75
CA SER A 24 -1.98 -9.27 25.03
C SER A 24 -2.77 -10.58 24.89
N LYS A 25 -3.41 -10.82 23.74
CA LYS A 25 -4.33 -11.95 23.52
C LYS A 25 -3.74 -13.04 22.65
N CYS A 26 -2.76 -12.71 21.82
CA CYS A 26 -2.14 -13.62 20.87
C CYS A 26 -0.63 -13.65 21.11
N PRO A 27 0.04 -14.79 20.91
CA PRO A 27 1.51 -14.91 20.98
C PRO A 27 2.19 -14.31 19.75
N LEU A 28 1.92 -13.02 19.52
CA LEU A 28 2.38 -12.23 18.38
C LEU A 28 2.82 -10.86 18.87
N LEU A 29 3.90 -10.34 18.30
CA LEU A 29 4.37 -8.97 18.45
C LEU A 29 4.17 -8.22 17.12
N ILE A 30 3.60 -7.02 17.14
CA ILE A 30 3.49 -6.19 15.93
C ILE A 30 4.78 -5.37 15.77
N ARG A 31 5.62 -5.77 14.82
CA ARG A 31 6.85 -5.04 14.49
C ARG A 31 6.60 -3.79 13.67
N ARG A 32 5.54 -3.80 12.86
CA ARG A 32 5.19 -2.69 11.97
C ARG A 32 3.68 -2.60 11.82
N TYR A 33 3.17 -1.38 11.89
CA TYR A 33 1.84 -1.06 11.43
C TYR A 33 1.86 0.30 10.74
N ALA A 34 1.76 0.31 9.41
CA ALA A 34 1.91 1.50 8.60
C ALA A 34 0.99 1.48 7.38
N LEU A 35 0.85 2.64 6.72
CA LEU A 35 0.39 2.69 5.34
C LEU A 35 1.48 2.14 4.42
N GLY A 36 1.11 1.47 3.33
CA GLY A 36 2.05 1.07 2.30
C GLY A 36 2.12 2.14 1.21
N PRO A 37 3.26 2.84 1.05
CA PRO A 37 3.47 3.78 -0.04
C PRO A 37 3.25 3.11 -1.39
N ASP A 38 2.86 3.89 -2.40
CA ASP A 38 2.67 3.46 -3.80
C ASP A 38 1.56 2.41 -4.03
N SER A 39 0.82 2.04 -2.99
CA SER A 39 -0.20 0.99 -3.06
C SER A 39 -1.56 1.46 -3.58
N GLY A 40 -1.84 2.76 -3.47
CA GLY A 40 -3.07 3.35 -3.98
C GLY A 40 -3.04 3.48 -5.49
N GLY A 41 -4.13 3.10 -6.16
CA GLY A 41 -4.27 3.17 -7.60
C GLY A 41 -4.07 4.60 -8.12
N PRO A 42 -3.14 4.83 -9.07
CA PRO A 42 -2.92 6.15 -9.65
C PRO A 42 -4.15 6.69 -10.37
N GLY A 43 -4.42 7.99 -10.22
CA GLY A 43 -5.49 8.67 -10.93
C GLY A 43 -5.49 10.17 -10.62
N ARG A 44 -6.36 10.94 -11.28
CA ARG A 44 -6.62 12.34 -10.90
C ARG A 44 -6.91 12.44 -9.41
N GLN A 45 -7.71 11.49 -8.92
CA GLN A 45 -7.85 11.19 -7.49
C GLN A 45 -7.21 9.82 -7.23
N ARG A 46 -6.27 9.76 -6.30
CA ARG A 46 -5.56 8.54 -5.93
C ARG A 46 -6.48 7.63 -5.13
N GLY A 47 -6.39 6.32 -5.34
CA GLY A 47 -7.04 5.33 -4.46
C GLY A 47 -6.43 5.33 -3.06
N GLY A 48 -7.19 4.87 -2.06
CA GLY A 48 -6.69 4.75 -0.69
C GLY A 48 -5.49 3.81 -0.59
N LEU A 49 -4.51 4.14 0.25
CA LEU A 49 -3.36 3.27 0.50
C LEU A 49 -3.78 2.03 1.29
N ASN A 50 -3.05 0.96 1.04
CA ASN A 50 -3.15 -0.26 1.82
C ASN A 50 -2.50 -0.12 3.20
N ILE A 51 -2.71 -1.15 4.01
CA ILE A 51 -2.07 -1.32 5.31
C ILE A 51 -0.97 -2.37 5.17
N VAL A 52 0.19 -2.08 5.77
CA VAL A 52 1.28 -3.03 6.01
C VAL A 52 1.33 -3.36 7.49
N ARG A 53 1.23 -4.64 7.82
CA ARG A 53 1.46 -5.15 9.18
C ARG A 53 2.52 -6.25 9.18
N GLU A 54 3.49 -6.13 10.07
CA GLU A 54 4.48 -7.17 10.32
C GLU A 54 4.26 -7.76 11.69
N TYR A 55 4.17 -9.08 11.72
CA TYR A 55 3.94 -9.87 12.92
C TYR A 55 5.15 -10.74 13.17
N GLU A 56 5.61 -10.78 14.41
CA GLU A 56 6.61 -11.72 14.89
C GLU A 56 5.94 -12.71 15.83
N VAL A 57 6.15 -14.00 15.57
CA VAL A 57 5.64 -15.07 16.42
C VAL A 57 6.49 -15.17 17.68
N THR A 58 5.89 -15.10 18.86
CA THR A 58 6.63 -15.05 20.13
C THR A 58 6.61 -16.35 20.93
N ALA A 59 5.90 -17.37 20.47
CA ALA A 59 5.81 -18.67 21.13
C ALA A 59 5.92 -19.81 20.12
N ASP A 60 6.40 -20.96 20.57
CA ASP A 60 6.29 -22.19 19.82
C ASP A 60 4.82 -22.67 19.80
N TYR A 61 4.38 -23.33 18.72
CA TYR A 61 3.00 -23.80 18.50
C TYR A 61 1.97 -22.71 18.13
N VAL A 62 2.33 -21.84 17.19
CA VAL A 62 1.37 -20.90 16.58
C VAL A 62 0.99 -21.37 15.19
N ASP A 63 -0.31 -21.55 14.97
CA ASP A 63 -0.85 -21.85 13.65
C ASP A 63 -1.49 -20.60 13.03
N VAL A 64 -1.16 -20.36 11.76
CA VAL A 64 -1.73 -19.25 10.99
C VAL A 64 -2.58 -19.79 9.84
N SER A 65 -3.75 -19.19 9.68
CA SER A 65 -4.60 -19.33 8.49
C SER A 65 -4.68 -17.99 7.75
N LEU A 66 -4.49 -18.00 6.45
CA LEU A 66 -4.52 -16.83 5.58
C LEU A 66 -5.59 -17.02 4.50
N TRP A 67 -6.37 -15.97 4.25
CA TRP A 67 -7.45 -15.96 3.27
C TRP A 67 -7.44 -14.65 2.48
N PHE A 68 -6.35 -14.42 1.74
CA PHE A 68 -6.23 -13.24 0.88
C PHE A 68 -6.68 -13.56 -0.53
N ASP A 69 -7.53 -12.69 -1.07
CA ASP A 69 -8.16 -12.81 -2.39
C ASP A 69 -7.84 -11.58 -3.26
N ARG A 70 -8.45 -11.50 -4.46
CA ARG A 70 -8.39 -10.31 -5.33
C ARG A 70 -6.99 -10.00 -5.90
N THR A 71 -6.13 -11.00 -6.07
CA THR A 71 -4.84 -10.84 -6.75
C THR A 71 -4.96 -10.77 -8.28
N HIS A 72 -5.88 -11.53 -8.88
CA HIS A 72 -6.18 -11.44 -10.31
C HIS A 72 -7.18 -10.32 -10.65
N THR A 73 -7.91 -9.85 -9.64
CA THR A 73 -8.94 -8.82 -9.79
C THR A 73 -8.73 -7.77 -8.69
N PRO A 74 -7.70 -6.91 -8.77
CA PRO A 74 -7.52 -5.84 -7.79
C PRO A 74 -8.69 -4.84 -7.82
N ALA A 75 -8.67 -3.86 -6.91
CA ALA A 75 -9.55 -2.70 -7.05
C ALA A 75 -9.19 -1.97 -8.34
N TRP A 76 -10.04 -2.07 -9.37
CA TRP A 76 -9.81 -1.44 -10.66
C TRP A 76 -9.96 0.07 -10.56
N GLY A 77 -9.27 0.79 -11.43
CA GLY A 77 -9.48 2.22 -11.58
C GLY A 77 -10.76 2.54 -12.37
N LEU A 78 -11.24 3.77 -12.23
CA LEU A 78 -12.43 4.27 -12.92
C LEU A 78 -12.09 5.46 -13.80
N PHE A 79 -12.74 5.56 -14.96
CA PHE A 79 -12.63 6.69 -15.89
C PHE A 79 -11.18 7.08 -16.26
N GLY A 80 -10.32 6.09 -16.51
CA GLY A 80 -8.90 6.32 -16.84
C GLY A 80 -7.95 6.27 -15.64
N GLY A 81 -8.48 6.07 -14.43
CA GLY A 81 -7.66 5.70 -13.27
C GLY A 81 -7.10 4.27 -13.40
N GLN A 82 -6.04 3.99 -12.65
CA GLN A 82 -5.35 2.72 -12.63
C GLN A 82 -5.72 1.87 -11.41
N ALA A 83 -5.45 0.57 -11.49
CA ALA A 83 -5.74 -0.35 -10.38
C ALA A 83 -4.82 -0.09 -9.18
N GLY A 84 -5.35 -0.35 -7.98
CA GLY A 84 -4.55 -0.39 -6.75
C GLY A 84 -3.69 -1.63 -6.65
N ALA A 85 -2.76 -1.63 -5.70
CA ALA A 85 -1.92 -2.78 -5.41
C ALA A 85 -2.74 -4.00 -4.99
N ILE A 86 -2.27 -5.18 -5.38
CA ILE A 86 -2.79 -6.46 -4.94
C ILE A 86 -2.36 -6.72 -3.48
N PRO A 87 -3.13 -7.50 -2.70
CA PRO A 87 -2.65 -7.95 -1.41
C PRO A 87 -1.44 -8.88 -1.56
N GLN A 88 -0.55 -8.83 -0.59
CA GLN A 88 0.63 -9.68 -0.52
C GLN A 88 0.81 -10.17 0.91
N VAL A 89 1.23 -11.41 1.08
CA VAL A 89 1.66 -11.92 2.38
C VAL A 89 2.97 -12.65 2.20
N VAL A 90 3.97 -12.21 2.95
CA VAL A 90 5.35 -12.67 2.84
C VAL A 90 5.78 -13.19 4.20
N LEU A 91 6.16 -14.47 4.28
CA LEU A 91 6.86 -15.05 5.41
C LEU A 91 8.35 -14.85 5.24
N ASP A 92 9.05 -14.60 6.36
CA ASP A 92 10.49 -14.30 6.40
C ASP A 92 10.88 -13.23 5.36
N PRO A 93 10.23 -12.05 5.38
CA PRO A 93 10.49 -11.02 4.39
C PRO A 93 11.96 -10.61 4.41
N ASP A 94 12.58 -10.54 3.23
CA ASP A 94 13.99 -10.18 3.06
C ASP A 94 14.98 -11.22 3.64
N GLY A 95 14.48 -12.39 4.06
CA GLY A 95 15.23 -13.50 4.63
C GLY A 95 15.48 -14.68 3.67
N PRO A 96 16.31 -15.65 4.08
CA PRO A 96 16.68 -16.79 3.23
C PRO A 96 15.52 -17.78 3.00
N GLN A 97 14.46 -17.72 3.80
CA GLN A 97 13.27 -18.59 3.68
C GLN A 97 12.04 -17.81 3.21
N GLU A 98 12.24 -16.72 2.46
CA GLU A 98 11.14 -15.89 1.99
C GLU A 98 10.11 -16.70 1.20
N ARG A 99 8.84 -16.61 1.62
CA ARG A 99 7.72 -17.31 0.96
C ARG A 99 6.51 -16.41 0.82
N HIS A 100 5.93 -16.40 -0.38
CA HIS A 100 4.71 -15.67 -0.68
C HIS A 100 3.49 -16.59 -0.55
N LEU A 101 2.64 -16.37 0.45
CA LEU A 101 1.51 -17.25 0.77
C LEU A 101 0.21 -16.47 0.95
N LEU A 102 -0.67 -16.48 -0.04
CA LEU A 102 -1.94 -15.74 0.03
C LEU A 102 -3.06 -16.52 0.73
N LYS A 103 -3.10 -17.84 0.54
CA LYS A 103 -4.13 -18.72 1.09
C LYS A 103 -3.52 -19.97 1.73
N ILE A 104 -3.80 -20.17 3.00
CA ILE A 104 -3.40 -21.37 3.74
C ILE A 104 -4.33 -21.58 4.92
N ASN A 105 -4.74 -22.82 5.17
CA ASN A 105 -5.67 -23.11 6.27
C ASN A 105 -4.96 -23.41 7.58
N HIS A 106 -3.75 -23.98 7.51
CA HIS A 106 -3.02 -24.43 8.66
C HIS A 106 -1.52 -24.38 8.36
N LEU A 107 -0.86 -23.33 8.83
CA LEU A 107 0.59 -23.19 8.74
C LEU A 107 1.18 -23.07 10.15
N PRO A 108 1.88 -24.10 10.65
CA PRO A 108 2.60 -23.99 11.89
C PRO A 108 3.82 -23.08 11.69
N LEU A 109 3.96 -22.12 12.60
CA LEU A 109 5.09 -21.19 12.66
C LEU A 109 5.87 -21.41 13.96
N ALA A 110 7.20 -21.33 13.85
CA ALA A 110 8.10 -21.36 14.99
C ALA A 110 8.22 -19.97 15.62
N ALA A 111 8.62 -19.91 16.89
CA ALA A 111 8.97 -18.64 17.51
C ALA A 111 10.05 -17.91 16.71
N GLY A 112 9.97 -16.58 16.65
CA GLY A 112 10.82 -15.71 15.86
C GLY A 112 10.44 -15.59 14.38
N THR A 113 9.47 -16.39 13.89
CA THR A 113 9.02 -16.24 12.49
C THR A 113 8.35 -14.90 12.29
N ILE A 114 8.76 -14.17 11.24
CA ILE A 114 8.14 -12.91 10.84
C ILE A 114 7.24 -13.17 9.63
N PHE A 115 6.05 -12.58 9.64
CA PHE A 115 5.24 -12.48 8.42
C PHE A 115 4.71 -11.06 8.22
N ARG A 116 4.86 -10.56 7.00
CA ARG A 116 4.41 -9.25 6.53
C ARG A 116 3.13 -9.43 5.72
N VAL A 117 2.05 -8.82 6.19
CA VAL A 117 0.77 -8.73 5.50
C VAL A 117 0.63 -7.35 4.91
N GLN A 118 0.33 -7.29 3.62
CA GLN A 118 -0.05 -6.09 2.89
C GLN A 118 -1.45 -6.28 2.33
N THR A 119 -2.37 -5.39 2.69
CA THR A 119 -3.73 -5.45 2.13
C THR A 119 -3.72 -4.95 0.68
N GLY A 120 -4.84 -5.10 -0.02
CA GLY A 120 -5.03 -4.42 -1.30
C GLY A 120 -5.14 -2.90 -1.11
N GLY A 121 -4.76 -2.15 -2.14
CA GLY A 121 -5.01 -0.70 -2.24
C GLY A 121 -6.31 -0.41 -3.00
N GLY A 122 -6.82 0.82 -2.86
CA GLY A 122 -7.98 1.28 -3.62
C GLY A 122 -7.64 1.61 -5.09
N GLY A 123 -8.62 1.52 -5.99
CA GLY A 123 -8.45 1.95 -7.39
C GLY A 123 -8.46 3.48 -7.53
N GLY A 124 -7.73 4.00 -8.51
CA GLY A 124 -7.69 5.43 -8.83
C GLY A 124 -8.89 5.89 -9.66
N TYR A 125 -9.18 7.19 -9.65
CA TYR A 125 -10.24 7.80 -10.45
C TYR A 125 -9.68 8.88 -11.38
N GLY A 126 -10.04 8.82 -12.66
CA GLY A 126 -9.59 9.78 -13.67
C GLY A 126 -8.14 9.56 -14.11
N PRO A 127 -7.69 10.12 -15.24
CA PRO A 127 -6.32 9.96 -15.72
C PRO A 127 -5.28 10.47 -14.71
N PRO A 128 -4.20 9.71 -14.40
CA PRO A 128 -3.15 10.15 -13.48
C PRO A 128 -2.47 11.47 -13.88
N HIS A 129 -2.31 11.70 -15.19
CA HIS A 129 -1.76 12.94 -15.73
C HIS A 129 -2.71 14.14 -15.61
N GLU A 130 -3.91 14.00 -15.03
CA GLU A 130 -4.76 15.13 -14.65
C GLU A 130 -4.67 15.47 -13.16
N ARG A 131 -3.95 14.68 -12.35
CA ARG A 131 -3.81 14.95 -10.91
C ARG A 131 -3.14 16.32 -10.68
N PRO A 132 -3.69 17.19 -9.82
CA PRO A 132 -3.07 18.48 -9.50
C PRO A 132 -1.67 18.31 -8.91
N LEU A 133 -0.70 19.13 -9.37
CA LEU A 133 0.69 19.05 -8.92
C LEU A 133 0.82 19.27 -7.41
N ALA A 134 0.02 20.16 -6.82
CA ALA A 134 0.00 20.39 -5.38
C ALA A 134 -0.37 19.13 -4.58
N ASN A 135 -1.30 18.30 -5.10
CA ASN A 135 -1.68 17.06 -4.43
C ASN A 135 -0.58 16.00 -4.57
N ILE A 136 0.11 15.94 -5.70
CA ILE A 136 1.29 15.06 -5.89
C ILE A 136 2.42 15.47 -4.94
N GLN A 137 2.66 16.78 -4.81
CA GLN A 137 3.65 17.33 -3.88
C GLN A 137 3.32 16.96 -2.44
N GLN A 138 2.06 17.05 -2.04
CA GLN A 138 1.61 16.67 -0.71
C GLN A 138 1.75 15.15 -0.47
N ASP A 139 1.35 14.31 -1.42
CA ASP A 139 1.53 12.85 -1.31
C ASP A 139 3.02 12.47 -1.16
N LEU A 140 3.94 13.20 -1.80
CA LEU A 140 5.39 13.00 -1.66
C LEU A 140 5.89 13.37 -0.26
N LEU A 141 5.43 14.51 0.27
CA LEU A 141 5.81 14.99 1.61
C LEU A 141 5.24 14.07 2.72
N ASP A 142 4.02 13.57 2.52
CA ASP A 142 3.37 12.63 3.44
C ASP A 142 3.90 11.19 3.30
N GLY A 143 4.75 10.92 2.31
CA GLY A 143 5.31 9.60 2.03
C GLY A 143 4.29 8.59 1.48
N TYR A 144 3.18 9.07 0.94
CA TYR A 144 2.14 8.24 0.32
C TYR A 144 2.57 7.70 -1.04
N ILE A 145 3.38 8.47 -1.76
CA ILE A 145 4.02 8.04 -3.00
C ILE A 145 5.52 8.28 -2.93
N SER A 146 6.28 7.41 -3.60
CA SER A 146 7.72 7.58 -3.78
C SER A 146 8.05 8.50 -4.95
N ARG A 147 9.29 9.00 -5.01
CA ARG A 147 9.83 9.70 -6.19
C ARG A 147 9.60 8.92 -7.48
N VAL A 148 9.91 7.62 -7.44
CA VAL A 148 9.81 6.75 -8.62
C VAL A 148 8.35 6.63 -9.07
N ALA A 149 7.40 6.51 -8.15
CA ALA A 149 5.99 6.50 -8.46
C ALA A 149 5.49 7.84 -9.00
N ALA A 150 5.90 8.97 -8.38
CA ALA A 150 5.57 10.31 -8.85
C ALA A 150 5.98 10.50 -10.32
N GLU A 151 7.22 10.15 -10.64
CA GLU A 151 7.78 10.25 -12.00
C GLU A 151 7.07 9.31 -12.99
N LYS A 152 6.94 8.03 -12.65
CA LYS A 152 6.40 7.01 -13.58
C LYS A 152 4.89 7.06 -13.76
N GLN A 153 4.15 7.31 -12.69
CA GLN A 153 2.69 7.18 -12.68
C GLN A 153 2.00 8.51 -12.99
N TYR A 154 2.58 9.64 -12.55
CA TYR A 154 1.99 10.96 -12.72
C TYR A 154 2.73 11.86 -13.70
N GLY A 155 3.91 11.43 -14.19
CA GLY A 155 4.68 12.15 -15.20
C GLY A 155 5.29 13.46 -14.71
N VAL A 156 5.56 13.58 -13.40
CA VAL A 156 6.22 14.77 -12.84
C VAL A 156 7.72 14.57 -12.77
N CYS A 157 8.48 15.65 -12.92
CA CYS A 157 9.92 15.65 -12.68
C CYS A 157 10.17 16.26 -11.30
N LEU A 158 11.01 15.63 -10.49
CA LEU A 158 11.41 16.15 -9.18
C LEU A 158 12.84 16.68 -9.23
N LYS A 159 13.14 17.73 -8.46
CA LYS A 159 14.52 18.21 -8.29
C LYS A 159 15.40 17.10 -7.72
N LYS A 160 16.71 17.13 -7.99
CA LYS A 160 17.63 16.04 -7.62
C LYS A 160 17.76 15.85 -6.10
N GLU A 161 17.95 16.96 -5.40
CA GLU A 161 18.27 16.96 -3.95
C GLU A 161 17.04 17.13 -3.05
N THR A 162 15.87 17.45 -3.63
CA THR A 162 14.64 17.71 -2.87
C THR A 162 13.46 16.96 -3.48
N LEU A 163 12.38 16.80 -2.71
CA LEU A 163 11.12 16.23 -3.21
C LEU A 163 10.25 17.28 -3.92
N GLU A 164 10.80 18.45 -4.23
CA GLU A 164 10.06 19.50 -4.92
C GLU A 164 9.89 19.16 -6.39
N ILE A 165 8.67 19.36 -6.91
CA ILE A 165 8.37 19.23 -8.33
C ILE A 165 9.08 20.34 -9.11
N ASP A 166 9.86 19.94 -10.11
CA ASP A 166 10.45 20.82 -11.12
C ASP A 166 9.39 21.12 -12.19
N LEU A 167 8.80 22.31 -12.13
CA LEU A 167 7.72 22.72 -13.03
C LEU A 167 8.18 22.83 -14.48
N GLU A 168 9.41 23.28 -14.73
CA GLU A 168 9.94 23.43 -16.08
C GLU A 168 10.17 22.06 -16.71
N ALA A 169 10.89 21.19 -16.00
CA ALA A 169 11.15 19.83 -16.47
C ALA A 169 9.86 19.00 -16.60
N THR A 170 8.87 19.23 -15.73
CA THR A 170 7.56 18.56 -15.81
C THR A 170 6.79 18.99 -17.05
N ARG A 171 6.76 20.29 -17.40
CA ARG A 171 6.06 20.76 -18.61
C ARG A 171 6.66 20.25 -19.90
N SER A 172 7.97 19.98 -19.92
CA SER A 172 8.65 19.40 -21.07
C SER A 172 8.35 17.91 -21.28
N GLN A 173 7.70 17.23 -20.34
CA GLN A 173 7.28 15.84 -20.50
C GLN A 173 6.11 15.71 -21.49
N PRO A 174 6.08 14.65 -22.32
CA PRO A 174 4.96 14.39 -23.22
C PRO A 174 3.63 14.28 -22.45
N GLY A 175 2.61 15.02 -22.88
CA GLY A 175 1.29 15.02 -22.24
C GLY A 175 1.15 15.89 -20.98
N GLN A 176 2.15 16.72 -20.66
CA GLN A 176 2.19 17.57 -19.47
C GLN A 176 2.17 19.09 -19.77
N ALA A 177 2.17 19.48 -21.06
CA ALA A 177 2.35 20.87 -21.48
C ALA A 177 1.26 21.84 -20.99
N ASP A 178 0.02 21.35 -20.81
CA ASP A 178 -1.14 22.18 -20.44
C ASP A 178 -1.48 22.14 -18.93
N ARG A 179 -0.62 21.55 -18.08
CA ARG A 179 -0.84 21.50 -16.62
C ARG A 179 -0.54 22.86 -15.96
N LEU A 180 -1.59 23.56 -15.53
CA LEU A 180 -1.55 24.72 -14.63
C LEU A 180 -2.58 24.57 -13.52
#